data_AF-A0A520A979-F1
#
_entry.id   AF-A0A520A979-F1
#
_cell.length_a   1.000
_cell.length_b   1.000
_cell.length_c   1.000
_cell.angle_alpha   90.00
_cell.angle_beta   90.00
_cell.angle_gamma   90.00
#
_symmetry.space_group_name_H-M   'P 1'
#
loop_
_entity.id
_entity.type
_entity.pdbx_description
1 polymer ?
#
loop_
_entity_poly.entity_id
_entity_poly.type
_entity_poly.pdbx_seq_one_letter_code
_entity_poly.pdbx_strand_id
1 'polypeptide(L)' 'MKTFTSIHDVTDLQQLVADALDLKASPYNHQNLGKNKTIGLVFLNPSLRTRLSTQKAAL' A
#
# COMPACT_ATOMS: atom_id res chain seq x y z
N MET A 1 1.02 7.19 -10.08
CA MET A 1 2.06 6.14 -10.18
C MET A 1 1.51 4.99 -11.04
N LYS A 2 2.24 4.52 -12.06
CA LYS A 2 1.81 3.39 -12.93
C LYS A 2 2.31 2.04 -12.40
N THR A 3 3.50 2.01 -11.79
CA THR A 3 4.17 0.85 -11.18
C THR A 3 4.93 1.29 -9.94
N PHE A 4 5.21 0.36 -9.02
CA PHE A 4 6.04 0.57 -7.83
C PHE A 4 7.00 -0.62 -7.67
N THR A 5 8.17 -0.54 -8.32
CA THR A 5 9.23 -1.56 -8.28
C THR A 5 10.54 -1.00 -7.75
N SER A 6 10.73 0.32 -7.78
CA SER A 6 11.91 1.01 -7.27
C SER A 6 11.55 2.32 -6.59
N ILE A 7 12.46 2.85 -5.75
CA ILE A 7 12.32 4.18 -5.14
C ILE A 7 12.21 5.29 -6.19
N HIS A 8 12.77 5.08 -7.38
CA HIS A 8 12.71 6.03 -8.49
C HIS A 8 11.30 6.18 -9.11
N ASP A 9 10.37 5.27 -8.80
CA ASP A 9 8.96 5.42 -9.21
C ASP A 9 8.22 6.48 -8.37
N VAL A 10 8.81 6.89 -7.25
CA VAL A 10 8.27 7.90 -6.34
C VAL A 10 8.74 9.28 -6.77
N THR A 11 7.79 10.14 -7.16
CA THR A 11 8.10 11.53 -7.57
C THR A 11 8.57 12.40 -6.40
N ASP A 12 7.95 12.24 -5.24
CA ASP A 12 8.25 13.00 -4.03
C ASP A 12 8.24 12.08 -2.81
N LEU A 13 9.42 11.86 -2.24
CA LEU A 13 9.60 10.99 -1.08
C LEU A 13 9.08 11.63 0.21
N GLN A 14 9.18 12.96 0.35
CA GLN A 14 8.75 13.65 1.56
C GLN A 14 7.22 13.60 1.66
N GLN A 15 6.54 13.83 0.53
CA GLN A 15 5.09 13.70 0.47
C GLN A 15 4.63 12.27 0.76
N LEU A 16 5.30 11.25 0.21
CA LEU A 16 4.96 9.85 0.47
C LEU A 16 5.06 9.49 1.96
N VAL A 17 6.07 10.02 2.65
CA VAL A 17 6.23 9.81 4.10
C VAL A 17 5.15 10.54 4.89
N ALA A 18 4.80 11.77 4.50
CA ALA A 18 3.71 12.51 5.12
C ALA A 18 2.37 11.77 4.99
N ASP A 19 2.03 11.31 3.79
CA ASP A 19 0.82 10.52 3.52
C ASP A 19 0.76 9.25 4.39
N ALA A 20 1.89 8.58 4.57
CA ALA A 20 1.98 7.38 5.41
C ALA A 20 1.74 7.68 6.90
N LEU A 21 2.22 8.83 7.40
CA LEU A 21 1.97 9.26 8.78
C LEU A 21 0.51 9.65 9.00
N ASP A 22 -0.09 10.36 8.04
CA ASP A 22 -1.50 10.76 8.09
C ASP A 22 -2.41 9.52 8.05
N LEU A 23 -2.11 8.56 7.17
CA LEU A 23 -2.84 7.30 7.11
C LEU A 23 -2.66 6.45 8.37
N LYS A 24 -1.48 6.50 9.00
CA LYS A 24 -1.26 5.85 10.30
C LYS A 24 -2.12 6.48 11.41
N ALA A 25 -2.30 7.80 11.38
CA ALA A 25 -3.15 8.50 12.34
C ALA A 25 -4.64 8.24 12.12
N SER A 26 -5.08 8.06 10.86
CA SER A 26 -6.48 7.76 10.49
C SER A 26 -6.58 6.59 9.49
N PRO A 27 -6.43 5.33 9.96
CA PRO A 27 -6.26 4.15 9.08
C PRO A 27 -7.42 3.85 8.12
N TYR A 28 -8.61 4.37 8.41
CA TYR A 28 -9.84 4.07 7.68
C TYR A 28 -10.35 5.24 6.84
N ASN A 29 -9.57 6.32 6.70
CA ASN A 29 -10.00 7.54 6.01
C ASN A 29 -10.31 7.33 4.50
N HIS A 30 -9.82 6.25 3.90
CA HIS A 30 -9.95 5.94 2.47
C HIS A 30 -10.66 4.62 2.14
N GLN A 31 -11.50 4.09 3.04
CA GLN A 31 -12.20 2.80 2.83
C GLN A 31 -12.92 2.67 1.47
N ASN A 32 -13.47 3.78 0.96
CA ASN A 32 -14.21 3.76 -0.30
C ASN A 32 -13.31 3.68 -1.55
N LEU A 33 -12.01 3.97 -1.45
CA LEU A 33 -11.09 4.02 -2.59
C LEU A 33 -10.90 2.64 -3.26
N GLY A 34 -10.97 1.57 -2.45
CA GLY A 34 -10.85 0.19 -2.91
C GLY A 34 -12.18 -0.48 -3.30
N LYS A 35 -13.31 0.23 -3.25
CA LYS A 35 -14.63 -0.38 -3.48
C LYS A 35 -14.70 -1.03 -4.87
N ASN A 36 -15.03 -2.32 -4.90
CA ASN A 36 -15.08 -3.15 -6.11
C ASN A 36 -13.74 -3.24 -6.88
N LYS A 37 -12.61 -3.06 -6.19
CA LYS A 37 -11.27 -3.32 -6.72
C LYS A 37 -10.72 -4.61 -6.09
N THR A 38 -10.03 -5.41 -6.91
CA THR A 38 -9.42 -6.67 -6.47
C THR A 38 -7.92 -6.59 -6.68
N ILE A 39 -7.15 -6.97 -5.65
CA ILE A 39 -5.70 -7.09 -5.75
C ILE A 39 -5.29 -8.55 -5.93
N GLY A 40 -4.31 -8.80 -6.81
CA GLY A 40 -3.68 -10.12 -6.97
C GLY A 40 -2.35 -10.16 -6.24
N LEU A 41 -2.15 -11.13 -5.34
CA LEU A 41 -0.90 -11.33 -4.62
C LEU A 41 -0.26 -12.67 -5.01
N VAL A 42 0.87 -12.60 -5.73
CA VAL A 42 1.63 -13.78 -6.16
C VAL A 42 2.91 -13.87 -5.33
N PHE A 43 3.09 -15.00 -4.65
CA PHE A 43 4.27 -15.27 -3.82
C PHE A 43 5.06 -16.44 -4.42
N LEU A 44 6.21 -16.14 -5.02
CA LEU A 44 7.17 -17.18 -5.43
C LEU A 44 8.00 -17.69 -4.25
N ASN A 45 8.01 -16.94 -3.15
CA ASN A 45 8.62 -17.31 -1.87
C ASN A 45 7.66 -16.94 -0.72
N PRO A 46 7.52 -17.79 0.31
CA PRO A 46 6.66 -17.47 1.45
C PRO A 46 7.21 -16.29 2.25
N SER A 47 6.33 -15.36 2.62
CA SER A 47 6.66 -14.23 3.48
C SER A 47 5.47 -13.85 4.35
N LEU A 48 5.58 -14.10 5.66
CA LEU A 48 4.49 -13.82 6.61
C LEU A 48 4.21 -12.31 6.72
N ARG A 49 5.28 -11.51 6.88
CA ARG A 49 5.17 -10.04 7.03
C ARG A 49 4.54 -9.40 5.80
N THR A 50 5.03 -9.74 4.60
CA THR A 50 4.51 -9.17 3.35
C THR A 50 3.07 -9.61 3.12
N ARG A 51 2.73 -10.87 3.34
CA ARG A 51 1.35 -11.35 3.17
C ARG A 51 0.37 -10.63 4.10
N LEU A 52 0.64 -10.64 5.41
CA LEU A 52 -0.29 -10.07 6.39
C LEU A 52 -0.43 -8.56 6.25
N SER A 53 0.69 -7.84 6.05
CA SER A 53 0.64 -6.38 5.91
C SER A 53 -0.09 -5.95 4.63
N THR A 54 0.21 -6.56 3.48
CA THR A 54 -0.46 -6.21 2.22
C THR A 54 -1.93 -6.57 2.22
N GLN A 55 -2.32 -7.70 2.83
CA GLN A 55 -3.73 -8.04 3.00
C GLN A 55 -4.45 -7.02 3.90
N LYS A 56 -3.86 -6.66 5.04
CA LYS A 56 -4.46 -5.67 5.94
C LYS A 56 -4.56 -4.27 5.30
N ALA A 57 -3.59 -3.89 4.46
CA ALA A 57 -3.61 -2.61 3.76
C ALA A 57 -4.70 -2.52 2.68
N ALA A 58 -5.17 -3.66 2.16
CA ALA A 58 -6.16 -3.72 1.09
C ALA A 58 -7.61 -3.92 1.58
N LEU A 59 -7.80 -4.24 2.86
CA LEU A 59 -9.11 -4.41 3.53
C LEU A 59 -9.62 -3.08 4.07
#